data_AF-A0A7C0UW11-F1
#
_entry.id   AF-A0A7C0UW11-F1
#
_cell.length_a   1.000
_cell.length_b   1.000
_cell.length_c   1.000
_cell.angle_alpha   90.00
_cell.angle_beta   90.00
_cell.angle_gamma   90.00
#
_symmetry.space_group_name_H-M   'P 1'
#
loop_
_entity.id
_entity.type
_entity.pdbx_description
1 polymer ?
#
loop_
_entity_poly.entity_id
_entity_poly.type
_entity_poly.pdbx_seq_one_letter_code
_entity_poly.pdbx_strand_id
1 'polypeptide(L)'
;MNRLDPKLLTIAILSLGFAMVLLLGCGDAKDSGAQDEGDFSMDDDSPDDIGQNGDVSDCGGFIDGDSKAGKSGAEDDRREKLIWEYDPSSHTVAFLNKNVCLNCCGRHSIEIVLDQTGTYEIRETDKPDDGRCLCDCFYDFRIELNVSTVEVGKEISVRLTRHITDSGPRFEVWSGTIDLGEGSGEIVISQGSGLCV
;
A
#
# COMPACT_ATOMS: atom_id res chain seq x y z
N MET A 1 32.06 10.26 -38.09
CA MET A 1 31.48 10.36 -39.44
C MET A 1 30.17 9.58 -39.40
N ASN A 2 28.94 10.06 -39.54
CA ASN A 2 28.32 11.35 -39.86
C ASN A 2 26.95 11.33 -39.14
N ARG A 3 26.62 12.32 -38.32
CA ARG A 3 25.45 13.22 -38.46
C ARG A 3 24.40 12.80 -39.51
N LEU A 4 23.12 12.84 -39.11
CA LEU A 4 22.09 13.73 -39.67
C LEU A 4 20.73 13.54 -38.93
N ASP A 5 20.37 14.49 -38.07
CA ASP A 5 18.99 15.01 -37.97
C ASP A 5 18.75 15.93 -39.18
N PRO A 6 17.53 16.03 -39.77
CA PRO A 6 16.64 17.11 -39.33
C PRO A 6 15.11 16.99 -39.63
N LYS A 7 14.32 17.59 -38.73
CA LYS A 7 13.28 18.62 -38.98
C LYS A 7 11.97 18.33 -39.75
N LEU A 8 10.92 18.87 -39.11
CA LEU A 8 9.77 19.61 -39.65
C LEU A 8 8.70 18.85 -40.45
N LEU A 9 7.50 18.81 -39.88
CA LEU A 9 6.29 19.05 -40.67
C LEU A 9 5.29 19.92 -39.89
N THR A 10 5.25 21.18 -40.29
CA THR A 10 4.21 22.16 -39.95
C THR A 10 3.03 21.93 -40.89
N ILE A 11 1.81 21.76 -40.36
CA ILE A 11 0.57 21.95 -41.13
C ILE A 11 -0.36 22.86 -40.33
N ALA A 12 -0.54 24.06 -40.86
CA ALA A 12 -1.60 24.99 -40.50
C ALA A 12 -2.86 24.63 -41.31
N ILE A 13 -4.04 24.65 -40.67
CA ILE A 13 -5.31 24.80 -41.38
C ILE A 13 -6.06 25.98 -40.79
N LEU A 14 -6.34 26.90 -41.69
CA LEU A 14 -7.06 28.15 -41.55
C LEU A 14 -8.56 27.89 -41.77
N SER A 15 -9.40 28.72 -41.14
CA SER A 15 -10.52 29.44 -41.79
C SER A 15 -11.98 29.08 -41.44
N LEU A 16 -12.74 30.18 -41.25
CA LEU A 16 -14.19 30.42 -41.41
C LEU A 16 -15.14 29.65 -40.47
N GLY A 17 -16.11 30.25 -39.76
CA GLY A 17 -16.76 31.55 -39.90
C GLY A 17 -18.29 31.34 -39.83
N PHE A 18 -19.00 32.27 -39.18
CA PHE A 18 -20.44 32.56 -39.30
C PHE A 18 -21.47 31.62 -38.64
N ALA A 19 -22.20 32.11 -37.63
CA ALA A 19 -23.58 32.58 -37.78
C ALA A 19 -24.20 33.01 -36.43
N MET A 20 -24.63 34.26 -36.42
CA MET A 20 -25.39 34.94 -35.37
C MET A 20 -26.88 34.59 -35.55
N VAL A 21 -27.57 34.14 -34.50
CA VAL A 21 -29.05 34.16 -34.44
C VAL A 21 -29.46 34.71 -33.08
N LEU A 22 -30.01 35.92 -33.11
CA LEU A 22 -30.77 36.56 -32.05
C LEU A 22 -32.21 36.03 -32.10
N LEU A 23 -32.72 35.52 -30.98
CA LEU A 23 -34.15 35.45 -30.73
C LEU A 23 -34.47 36.13 -29.41
N LEU A 24 -35.23 37.22 -29.55
CA LEU A 24 -35.92 37.94 -28.49
C LEU A 24 -37.04 37.04 -27.91
N GLY A 25 -37.02 36.86 -26.60
CA GLY A 25 -38.14 36.32 -25.83
C GLY A 25 -38.27 37.07 -24.51
N CYS A 26 -39.22 38.01 -24.45
CA CYS A 26 -39.65 38.64 -23.20
C CYS A 26 -40.61 37.68 -22.46
N GLY A 27 -40.30 37.38 -21.21
CA GLY A 27 -41.16 36.61 -20.32
C GLY A 27 -40.72 36.80 -18.87
N ASP A 28 -41.24 37.85 -18.24
CA ASP A 28 -41.16 38.09 -16.80
C ASP A 28 -41.90 36.99 -16.03
N ALA A 29 -41.16 36.21 -15.25
CA ALA A 29 -41.68 35.53 -14.06
C ALA A 29 -40.54 35.39 -13.03
N LYS A 30 -40.65 36.18 -11.97
CA LYS A 30 -39.88 36.02 -10.73
C LYS A 30 -40.21 34.66 -10.10
N ASP A 31 -39.23 33.77 -10.02
CA ASP A 31 -39.08 32.92 -8.84
C ASP A 31 -37.61 32.54 -8.64
N SER A 32 -36.98 33.19 -7.66
CA SER A 32 -35.60 32.96 -7.25
C SER A 32 -35.57 31.79 -6.26
N GLY A 33 -35.65 30.57 -6.80
CA GLY A 33 -35.32 29.33 -6.10
C GLY A 33 -33.91 28.91 -6.45
N ALA A 34 -32.91 29.45 -5.74
CA ALA A 34 -31.55 28.93 -5.78
C ALA A 34 -31.56 27.55 -5.11
N GLN A 35 -31.60 26.49 -5.90
CA GLN A 35 -31.23 25.17 -5.42
C GLN A 35 -29.71 25.11 -5.40
N ASP A 36 -29.20 25.39 -4.20
CA ASP A 36 -27.86 25.06 -3.75
C ASP A 36 -27.75 23.53 -3.79
N GLU A 37 -27.28 22.99 -4.92
CA GLU A 37 -26.83 21.61 -5.05
C GLU A 37 -25.54 21.51 -4.23
N GLY A 38 -25.71 21.46 -2.90
CA GLY A 38 -24.65 21.22 -1.95
C GLY A 38 -24.03 19.86 -2.23
N ASP A 39 -22.90 19.90 -2.93
CA ASP A 39 -21.94 18.82 -3.09
C ASP A 39 -21.44 18.42 -1.69
N PHE A 40 -22.19 17.55 -1.02
CA PHE A 40 -21.74 16.85 0.17
C PHE A 40 -20.72 15.81 -0.28
N SER A 41 -19.47 16.23 -0.47
CA SER A 41 -18.35 15.34 -0.35
C SER A 41 -18.38 14.77 1.07
N MET A 42 -18.91 13.55 1.22
CA MET A 42 -18.65 12.76 2.40
C MET A 42 -17.14 12.57 2.45
N ASP A 43 -16.48 13.33 3.32
CA ASP A 43 -15.08 13.12 3.65
C ASP A 43 -14.96 11.66 4.08
N ASP A 44 -14.30 10.87 3.23
CA ASP A 44 -14.01 9.46 3.48
C ASP A 44 -13.02 9.41 4.65
N ASP A 45 -13.54 9.30 5.87
CA ASP A 45 -12.80 9.22 7.15
C ASP A 45 -12.00 7.89 7.28
N SER A 46 -11.61 7.31 6.14
CA SER A 46 -10.68 6.20 6.11
C SER A 46 -9.29 6.72 6.50
N PRO A 47 -8.57 6.03 7.40
CA PRO A 47 -7.24 6.48 7.79
C PRO A 47 -6.29 6.43 6.59
N ASP A 48 -5.49 7.47 6.42
CA ASP A 48 -4.51 7.58 5.34
C ASP A 48 -3.45 6.47 5.44
N ASP A 49 -3.10 5.87 4.30
CA ASP A 49 -1.89 5.05 4.17
C ASP A 49 -0.66 5.94 4.24
N ILE A 50 0.11 5.78 5.31
CA ILE A 50 1.37 6.48 5.57
C ILE A 50 2.59 5.59 5.25
N GLY A 51 2.36 4.37 4.78
CA GLY A 51 3.39 3.47 4.31
C GLY A 51 3.99 3.92 2.97
N GLN A 52 5.22 3.49 2.73
CA GLN A 52 5.98 3.80 1.52
C GLN A 52 6.55 2.52 0.94
N ASN A 53 6.73 2.49 -0.38
CA ASN A 53 7.39 1.38 -1.07
C ASN A 53 6.79 0.00 -0.73
N GLY A 54 5.47 -0.04 -0.48
CA GLY A 54 4.73 -1.27 -0.21
C GLY A 54 4.75 -2.20 -1.41
N ASP A 55 5.05 -3.48 -1.17
CA ASP A 55 5.17 -4.49 -2.22
C ASP A 55 4.90 -5.89 -1.67
N VAL A 56 4.46 -6.79 -2.54
CA VAL A 56 4.17 -8.19 -2.22
C VAL A 56 4.90 -9.08 -3.21
N SER A 57 5.58 -10.11 -2.70
CA SER A 57 6.29 -11.05 -3.56
C SER A 57 5.34 -11.88 -4.42
N ASP A 58 5.91 -12.55 -5.42
CA ASP A 58 5.24 -13.69 -6.04
C ASP A 58 5.21 -14.92 -5.09
N CYS A 59 4.57 -16.00 -5.55
CA CYS A 59 4.59 -17.28 -4.86
C CYS A 59 6.03 -17.78 -4.67
N GLY A 60 6.44 -17.93 -3.41
CA GLY A 60 7.77 -18.39 -3.03
C GLY A 60 8.64 -17.32 -2.37
N GLY A 61 8.14 -16.10 -2.20
CA GLY A 61 8.85 -15.02 -1.52
C GLY A 61 9.69 -14.14 -2.46
N PHE A 62 10.36 -13.13 -1.90
CA PHE A 62 11.30 -12.31 -2.66
C PHE A 62 12.58 -13.10 -2.97
N ILE A 63 13.14 -12.96 -4.18
CA ILE A 63 14.41 -13.59 -4.54
C ILE A 63 15.55 -12.84 -3.84
N ASP A 64 16.48 -13.57 -3.21
CA ASP A 64 17.65 -13.00 -2.53
C ASP A 64 18.41 -12.02 -3.46
N GLY A 65 18.35 -10.72 -3.12
CA GLY A 65 18.88 -9.62 -3.94
C GLY A 65 17.98 -8.39 -3.93
N ASP A 66 16.67 -8.57 -3.70
CA ASP A 66 15.68 -7.50 -3.70
C ASP A 66 15.36 -6.94 -2.31
N SER A 67 15.80 -7.63 -1.25
CA SER A 67 15.55 -7.26 0.15
C SER A 67 16.76 -6.56 0.76
N LYS A 68 16.58 -5.34 1.28
CA LYS A 68 17.56 -4.75 2.22
C LYS A 68 17.55 -5.52 3.55
N ALA A 69 16.37 -5.97 3.97
CA ALA A 69 16.16 -6.86 5.10
C ALA A 69 16.41 -8.33 4.70
N GLY A 70 17.61 -8.84 4.96
CA GLY A 70 17.85 -10.29 5.13
C GLY A 70 18.71 -10.99 4.08
N LYS A 71 19.77 -11.65 4.56
CA LYS A 71 20.41 -12.82 3.92
C LYS A 71 20.21 -14.01 4.88
N SER A 72 19.57 -15.11 4.47
CA SER A 72 19.49 -16.32 5.31
C SER A 72 19.93 -17.56 4.54
N GLY A 73 21.02 -18.19 4.98
CA GLY A 73 21.62 -19.39 4.38
C GLY A 73 21.53 -20.65 5.24
N ALA A 74 20.40 -20.94 5.88
CA ALA A 74 20.20 -22.18 6.63
C ALA A 74 18.77 -22.73 6.43
N GLU A 75 18.64 -24.05 6.58
CA GLU A 75 17.45 -24.89 6.29
C GLU A 75 16.08 -24.20 6.52
N ASP A 76 15.18 -24.49 5.58
CA ASP A 76 13.89 -23.86 5.22
C ASP A 76 12.93 -23.61 6.41
N ASP A 77 13.27 -22.68 7.29
CA ASP A 77 12.41 -22.19 8.37
C ASP A 77 11.26 -21.36 7.79
N ARG A 78 10.21 -22.05 7.35
CA ARG A 78 8.98 -21.47 6.77
C ARG A 78 7.99 -20.93 7.79
N ARG A 79 8.44 -20.65 9.02
CA ARG A 79 7.60 -19.92 9.99
C ARG A 79 7.38 -18.51 9.50
N GLU A 80 6.20 -17.97 9.80
CA GLU A 80 5.89 -16.57 9.53
C GLU A 80 6.75 -15.70 10.45
N LYS A 81 7.42 -14.69 9.89
CA LYS A 81 8.37 -13.84 10.59
C LYS A 81 8.18 -12.39 10.20
N LEU A 82 8.06 -11.51 11.19
CA LEU A 82 8.17 -10.07 10.98
C LEU A 82 9.62 -9.66 11.23
N ILE A 83 10.30 -9.27 10.17
CA ILE A 83 11.66 -8.74 10.18
C ILE A 83 11.57 -7.22 10.04
N TRP A 84 12.39 -6.50 10.78
CA TRP A 84 12.44 -5.04 10.68
C TRP A 84 13.87 -4.51 10.75
N GLU A 85 14.10 -3.38 10.09
CA GLU A 85 15.38 -2.68 10.06
C GLU A 85 15.14 -1.17 10.10
N TYR A 86 15.86 -0.46 10.96
CA TYR A 86 15.78 0.98 11.12
C TYR A 86 17.04 1.67 10.57
N ASP A 87 16.85 2.58 9.63
CA ASP A 87 17.89 3.47 9.13
C ASP A 87 17.79 4.85 9.82
N PRO A 88 18.71 5.18 10.74
CA PRO A 88 18.68 6.46 11.46
C PRO A 88 19.02 7.65 10.57
N SER A 89 19.60 7.45 9.37
CA SER A 89 19.95 8.54 8.47
C SER A 89 18.74 9.06 7.68
N SER A 90 17.82 8.16 7.32
CA SER A 90 16.57 8.48 6.61
C SER A 90 15.36 8.55 7.54
N HIS A 91 15.50 8.13 8.80
CA HIS A 91 14.41 7.92 9.76
C HIS A 91 13.35 6.96 9.22
N THR A 92 13.78 5.89 8.56
CA THR A 92 12.88 4.92 7.93
C THR A 92 13.01 3.55 8.61
N VAL A 93 11.88 2.94 8.93
CA VAL A 93 11.79 1.54 9.35
C VAL A 93 11.29 0.73 8.17
N ALA A 94 12.10 -0.21 7.69
CA ALA A 94 11.67 -1.21 6.73
C ALA A 94 11.09 -2.41 7.47
N PHE A 95 9.90 -2.86 7.09
CA PHE A 95 9.26 -4.07 7.56
C PHE A 95 9.23 -5.11 6.44
N LEU A 96 9.47 -6.37 6.78
CA LEU A 96 9.33 -7.53 5.92
C LEU A 96 8.59 -8.61 6.71
N ASN A 97 7.32 -8.86 6.37
CA ASN A 97 6.61 -10.03 6.86
C ASN A 97 6.83 -11.20 5.89
N LYS A 98 7.62 -12.17 6.32
CA LYS A 98 8.10 -13.29 5.50
C LYS A 98 7.27 -14.55 5.74
N ASN A 99 7.13 -15.37 4.70
CA ASN A 99 6.49 -16.69 4.73
C ASN A 99 5.01 -16.64 5.17
N VAL A 100 4.28 -15.64 4.71
CA VAL A 100 2.83 -15.54 4.93
C VAL A 100 2.11 -16.55 4.04
N CYS A 101 1.32 -17.43 4.65
CA CYS A 101 0.57 -18.44 3.92
C CYS A 101 -0.81 -17.93 3.50
N LEU A 102 -1.03 -17.77 2.20
CA LEU A 102 -2.30 -17.29 1.63
C LEU A 102 -2.68 -18.08 0.38
N ASN A 103 -3.93 -17.93 -0.03
CA ASN A 103 -4.39 -18.52 -1.29
C ASN A 103 -3.62 -17.96 -2.48
N CYS A 104 -3.22 -18.82 -3.42
CA CYS A 104 -2.41 -18.41 -4.57
C CYS A 104 -3.14 -17.46 -5.55
N CYS A 105 -4.47 -17.44 -5.53
CA CYS A 105 -5.30 -16.65 -6.44
C CYS A 105 -6.00 -15.53 -5.68
N GLY A 106 -5.18 -14.70 -5.06
CA GLY A 106 -5.59 -13.48 -4.40
C GLY A 106 -4.84 -12.27 -4.95
N ARG A 107 -5.50 -11.11 -4.87
CA ARG A 107 -4.82 -9.82 -4.91
C ARG A 107 -4.45 -9.46 -3.49
N HIS A 108 -3.15 -9.32 -3.29
CA HIS A 108 -2.53 -9.04 -2.01
C HIS A 108 -2.09 -7.59 -1.96
N SER A 109 -2.26 -6.94 -0.81
CA SER A 109 -1.76 -5.58 -0.59
C SER A 109 -1.30 -5.39 0.85
N ILE A 110 -0.44 -4.40 1.04
CA ILE A 110 0.04 -3.95 2.34
C ILE A 110 0.00 -2.42 2.41
N GLU A 111 -0.42 -1.90 3.55
CA GLU A 111 -0.45 -0.47 3.87
C GLU A 111 -0.04 -0.29 5.35
N ILE A 112 0.32 0.93 5.74
CA ILE A 112 0.49 1.29 7.16
C ILE A 112 -0.42 2.44 7.49
N VAL A 113 -1.17 2.32 8.58
CA VAL A 113 -1.95 3.44 9.12
C VAL A 113 -1.53 3.76 10.55
N LEU A 114 -1.70 5.01 10.98
CA LEU A 114 -1.55 5.39 12.38
C LEU A 114 -2.92 5.40 13.06
N ASP A 115 -3.10 4.57 14.08
CA ASP A 115 -4.37 4.58 14.83
C ASP A 115 -4.45 5.71 15.86
N GLN A 116 -5.66 5.93 16.40
CA GLN A 116 -5.93 6.99 17.38
C GLN A 116 -5.17 6.81 18.71
N THR A 117 -4.59 5.63 18.94
CA THR A 117 -3.79 5.33 20.15
C THR A 117 -2.29 5.59 19.94
N GLY A 118 -1.89 5.98 18.73
CA GLY A 118 -0.48 6.16 18.36
C GLY A 118 0.23 4.85 17.98
N THR A 119 -0.53 3.80 17.65
CA THR A 119 0.03 2.52 17.17
C THR A 119 0.08 2.52 15.65
N TYR A 120 1.24 2.19 15.09
CA TYR A 120 1.40 1.96 13.66
C TYR A 120 0.83 0.58 13.31
N GLU A 121 -0.28 0.55 12.58
CA GLU A 121 -0.92 -0.67 12.14
C GLU A 121 -0.49 -1.01 10.71
N ILE A 122 0.30 -2.07 10.58
CA ILE A 122 0.63 -2.69 9.30
C ILE A 122 -0.55 -3.58 8.91
N ARG A 123 -1.17 -3.28 7.77
CA ARG A 123 -2.39 -3.94 7.31
C ARG A 123 -2.14 -4.72 6.05
N GLU A 124 -2.23 -6.03 6.16
CA GLU A 124 -2.24 -6.92 5.02
C GLU A 124 -3.68 -7.21 4.59
N THR A 125 -3.91 -7.26 3.28
CA THR A 125 -5.21 -7.60 2.71
C THR A 125 -5.03 -8.66 1.65
N ASP A 126 -5.85 -9.71 1.73
CA ASP A 126 -5.98 -10.76 0.73
C ASP A 126 -7.42 -10.76 0.20
N LYS A 127 -7.57 -10.52 -1.09
CA LYS A 127 -8.85 -10.46 -1.78
C LYS A 127 -8.90 -11.48 -2.93
N PRO A 128 -10.00 -12.22 -3.11
CA PRO A 128 -10.15 -13.09 -4.29
C PRO A 128 -9.91 -12.32 -5.60
N ASP A 129 -9.22 -12.96 -6.54
CA ASP A 129 -9.09 -12.47 -7.92
C ASP A 129 -9.85 -13.40 -8.86
N ASP A 130 -11.10 -13.04 -9.17
CA ASP A 130 -12.07 -13.88 -9.89
C ASP A 130 -12.36 -15.27 -9.24
N GLY A 131 -11.88 -15.51 -8.02
CA GLY A 131 -12.10 -16.73 -7.25
C GLY A 131 -10.96 -17.05 -6.28
N ARG A 132 -10.94 -18.29 -5.78
CA ARG A 132 -9.83 -18.87 -5.00
C ARG A 132 -9.32 -20.13 -5.68
N CYS A 133 -8.01 -20.35 -5.64
CA CYS A 133 -7.39 -21.56 -6.14
C CYS A 133 -7.40 -22.66 -5.08
N LEU A 134 -7.24 -23.92 -5.51
CA LEU A 134 -7.17 -25.08 -4.59
C LEU A 134 -5.73 -25.32 -4.09
N CYS A 135 -4.96 -24.25 -3.94
CA CYS A 135 -3.57 -24.28 -3.49
C CYS A 135 -3.23 -23.00 -2.73
N ASP A 136 -2.34 -23.16 -1.76
CA ASP A 136 -1.79 -22.08 -0.95
C ASP A 136 -0.32 -21.82 -1.31
N CYS A 137 0.08 -20.57 -1.14
CA CYS A 137 1.35 -20.02 -1.55
C CYS A 137 2.00 -19.28 -0.37
N PHE A 138 3.33 -19.26 -0.35
CA PHE A 138 4.07 -18.38 0.55
C PHE A 138 4.29 -17.04 -0.13
N TYR A 139 3.94 -15.98 0.58
CA TYR A 139 4.13 -14.59 0.20
C TYR A 139 5.00 -13.89 1.22
N ASP A 140 5.80 -12.94 0.74
CA ASP A 140 6.49 -11.97 1.55
C ASP A 140 5.89 -10.60 1.29
N PHE A 141 5.61 -9.85 2.36
CA PHE A 141 5.13 -8.48 2.29
C PHE A 141 6.21 -7.54 2.79
N ARG A 142 6.51 -6.47 2.06
CA ARG A 142 7.43 -5.43 2.50
C ARG A 142 6.79 -4.06 2.44
N ILE A 143 7.15 -3.21 3.38
CA ILE A 143 6.71 -1.82 3.43
C ILE A 143 7.67 -1.00 4.28
N GLU A 144 7.79 0.29 3.98
CA GLU A 144 8.64 1.21 4.71
C GLU A 144 7.77 2.26 5.44
N LEU A 145 8.20 2.66 6.63
CA LEU A 145 7.56 3.68 7.45
C LEU A 145 8.56 4.78 7.75
N ASN A 146 8.23 6.03 7.42
CA ASN A 146 9.00 7.16 7.89
C ASN A 146 8.57 7.54 9.32
N VAL A 147 9.50 7.45 10.27
CA VAL A 147 9.29 7.74 11.69
C VAL A 147 10.02 9.03 12.10
N SER A 148 10.15 10.01 11.21
CA SER A 148 10.84 11.28 11.50
C SER A 148 10.24 12.08 12.66
N THR A 149 8.98 11.81 13.02
CA THR A 149 8.31 12.41 14.19
C THR A 149 8.62 11.69 15.50
N VAL A 150 9.22 10.50 15.44
CA VAL A 150 9.66 9.72 16.61
C VAL A 150 11.10 10.09 16.91
N GLU A 151 11.39 10.44 18.17
CA GLU A 151 12.77 10.69 18.59
C GLU A 151 13.62 9.41 18.45
N VAL A 152 14.83 9.54 17.90
CA VAL A 152 15.78 8.44 17.72
C VAL A 152 16.06 7.75 19.07
N GLY A 153 16.03 6.42 19.10
CA GLY A 153 16.24 5.61 20.31
C GLY A 153 14.99 5.46 21.19
N LYS A 154 13.80 5.72 20.64
CA LYS A 154 12.52 5.39 21.28
C LYS A 154 11.88 4.16 20.66
N GLU A 155 11.01 3.55 21.45
CA GLU A 155 10.16 2.46 21.01
C GLU A 155 8.99 2.99 20.17
N ILE A 156 8.58 2.22 19.18
CA ILE A 156 7.31 2.40 18.47
C ILE A 156 6.36 1.25 18.77
N SER A 157 5.07 1.55 18.93
CA SER A 157 4.03 0.54 19.02
C SER A 157 3.61 0.11 17.62
N VAL A 158 3.68 -1.20 17.34
CA VAL A 158 3.35 -1.77 16.05
C VAL A 158 2.32 -2.88 16.21
N ARG A 159 1.35 -2.91 15.31
CA ARG A 159 0.35 -3.97 15.20
C ARG A 159 0.30 -4.46 13.76
N LEU A 160 0.40 -5.76 13.56
CA LEU A 160 0.21 -6.40 12.27
C LEU A 160 -1.19 -7.02 12.23
N THR A 161 -1.99 -6.63 11.24
CA THR A 161 -3.33 -7.17 11.03
C THR A 161 -3.49 -7.71 9.63
N ARG A 162 -4.38 -8.69 9.48
CA ARG A 162 -4.65 -9.35 8.21
C ARG A 162 -6.15 -9.42 7.95
N HIS A 163 -6.53 -9.16 6.71
CA HIS A 163 -7.92 -9.23 6.26
C HIS A 163 -8.04 -10.14 5.04
N ILE A 164 -8.57 -11.34 5.25
CA ILE A 164 -9.00 -12.25 4.18
C ILE A 164 -10.45 -11.90 3.89
N THR A 165 -10.67 -11.09 2.85
CA THR A 165 -11.93 -10.34 2.64
C THR A 165 -13.18 -11.21 2.48
N ASP A 166 -13.02 -12.48 2.14
CA ASP A 166 -14.07 -13.49 1.98
C ASP A 166 -14.17 -14.50 3.15
N SER A 167 -13.33 -14.37 4.18
CA SER A 167 -13.31 -15.28 5.34
C SER A 167 -13.77 -14.64 6.65
N GLY A 168 -13.95 -13.32 6.70
CA GLY A 168 -14.45 -12.63 7.89
C GLY A 168 -13.83 -11.24 8.08
N PRO A 169 -13.98 -10.65 9.27
CA PRO A 169 -13.37 -9.37 9.58
C PRO A 169 -11.84 -9.47 9.65
N ARG A 170 -11.19 -8.31 9.55
CA ARG A 170 -9.75 -8.14 9.83
C ARG A 170 -9.42 -8.66 11.24
N PHE A 171 -8.32 -9.40 11.38
CA PHE A 171 -7.85 -9.97 12.65
C PHE A 171 -6.41 -9.59 12.94
N GLU A 172 -6.04 -9.62 14.22
CA GLU A 172 -4.67 -9.36 14.66
C GLU A 172 -3.80 -10.59 14.45
N VAL A 173 -2.64 -10.39 13.81
CA VAL A 173 -1.61 -11.41 13.61
C VAL A 173 -0.56 -11.30 14.71
N TRP A 174 -0.13 -10.08 15.02
CA TRP A 174 0.85 -9.79 16.06
C TRP A 174 0.71 -8.34 16.55
N SER A 175 1.08 -8.09 17.80
CA SER A 175 1.20 -6.75 18.36
C SER A 175 2.36 -6.68 19.35
N GLY A 176 3.04 -5.53 19.40
CA GLY A 176 4.14 -5.31 20.33
C GLY A 176 4.84 -3.96 20.15
N THR A 177 5.98 -3.81 20.82
CA THR A 177 6.85 -2.64 20.70
C THR A 177 8.15 -3.02 19.99
N ILE A 178 8.70 -2.07 19.25
CA ILE A 178 9.99 -2.20 18.57
C ILE A 178 10.91 -1.09 19.08
N ASP A 179 12.04 -1.46 19.67
CA ASP A 179 13.08 -0.53 20.08
C ASP A 179 13.97 -0.17 18.87
N LEU A 180 13.77 1.03 18.33
CA LEU A 180 14.56 1.53 17.19
C LEU A 180 16.05 1.66 17.52
N GLY A 181 16.44 1.66 18.80
CA GLY A 181 17.82 1.63 19.26
C GLY A 181 18.57 0.33 18.93
N GLU A 182 17.86 -0.79 18.75
CA GLU A 182 18.49 -2.06 18.34
C GLU A 182 18.90 -2.05 16.85
N GLY A 183 18.32 -1.15 16.06
CA GLY A 183 18.60 -0.97 14.63
C GLY A 183 18.01 -2.05 13.72
N SER A 184 17.77 -3.27 14.21
CA SER A 184 17.08 -4.33 13.47
C SER A 184 16.61 -5.43 14.40
N GLY A 185 15.61 -6.21 13.97
CA GLY A 185 15.14 -7.37 14.72
C GLY A 185 14.31 -8.36 13.89
N GLU A 186 14.10 -9.53 14.46
CA GLU A 186 13.26 -10.61 13.90
C GLU A 186 12.28 -11.09 14.98
N ILE A 187 11.00 -11.17 14.61
CA ILE A 187 9.91 -11.65 15.46
C ILE A 187 9.28 -12.86 14.77
N VAL A 188 9.29 -14.02 15.44
CA VAL A 188 8.62 -15.22 14.95
C VAL A 188 7.15 -15.18 15.35
N ILE A 189 6.24 -15.11 14.37
CA ILE A 189 4.79 -14.96 14.61
C ILE A 189 4.14 -16.32 14.88
N SER A 190 4.40 -17.33 14.04
CA SER A 190 3.79 -18.65 14.18
C SER A 190 4.78 -19.69 14.71
N GLN A 191 4.36 -20.48 15.71
CA GLN A 191 5.13 -21.62 16.23
C GLN A 191 4.81 -22.95 15.50
N GLY A 192 3.92 -22.93 14.50
CA GLY A 192 3.57 -24.09 13.68
C GLY A 192 4.61 -24.39 12.60
N SER A 193 4.59 -25.61 12.05
CA SER A 193 5.60 -26.15 11.12
C SER A 193 5.67 -25.49 9.73
N GLY A 194 5.17 -24.26 9.55
CA GLY A 194 5.25 -23.54 8.28
C GLY A 194 4.64 -24.30 7.10
N LEU A 195 3.49 -24.95 7.30
CA LEU A 195 2.80 -25.68 6.23
C LEU A 195 1.64 -24.84 5.68
N CYS A 196 1.83 -24.33 4.47
CA CYS A 196 0.74 -24.14 3.52
C CYS A 196 0.35 -25.53 3.00
N VAL A 197 -0.88 -25.97 3.24
CA VAL A 197 -1.37 -27.31 2.90
C VAL A 197 -2.54 -27.24 1.94
#